data_AF-A0A2A5DD72-F1
#
_entry.id   AF-A0A2A5DD72-F1
#
_cell.length_a   1.000
_cell.length_b   1.000
_cell.length_c   1.000
_cell.angle_alpha   90.00
_cell.angle_beta   90.00
_cell.angle_gamma   90.00
#
_symmetry.space_group_name_H-M   'P 1'
#
loop_
_entity.id
_entity.type
_entity.pdbx_description
1 polymer ?
#
loop_
_entity_poly.entity_id
_entity_poly.type
_entity_poly.pdbx_seq_one_letter_code
_entity_poly.pdbx_strand_id
1 'polypeptide(L)' 'MDKWEYKMINSKNQPEAKGGILNSKRLSIEDAEIYLNKLGDEGWEIIDLDFDFLVHDTGIFVGIAKRKKS' A
#
# COMPACT_ATOMS: atom_id res chain seq x y z
N MET A 1 0.32 20.16 20.53
CA MET A 1 0.80 18.89 19.94
C MET A 1 -0.01 18.63 18.70
N ASP A 2 0.67 18.26 17.61
CA ASP A 2 0.01 17.84 16.38
C ASP A 2 -0.82 16.58 16.63
N LYS A 3 -2.02 16.52 16.06
CA LYS A 3 -2.87 15.32 16.05
C LYS A 3 -2.69 14.59 14.73
N TRP A 4 -2.72 13.27 14.76
CA TRP A 4 -2.47 12.43 13.59
C TRP A 4 -3.64 11.49 13.32
N GLU A 5 -3.94 11.28 12.04
CA GLU A 5 -4.77 10.20 11.53
C GLU A 5 -3.85 9.11 10.96
N TYR A 6 -4.19 7.84 11.19
CA TYR A 6 -3.39 6.70 10.75
C TYR A 6 -4.18 5.81 9.81
N LYS A 7 -3.48 5.21 8.84
CA LYS A 7 -4.03 4.29 7.85
C LYS A 7 -3.19 3.02 7.80
N MET A 8 -3.83 1.89 8.04
CA MET A 8 -3.23 0.57 7.78
C MET A 8 -3.29 0.31 6.28
N ILE A 9 -2.16 -0.07 5.70
CA ILE A 9 -2.03 -0.36 4.28
C ILE A 9 -1.88 -1.87 4.11
N ASN A 10 -2.67 -2.43 3.20
CA ASN A 10 -2.53 -3.81 2.77
C ASN A 10 -2.77 -3.86 1.27
N SER A 11 -1.69 -4.10 0.52
CA SER A 11 -1.69 -4.27 -0.94
C SER A 11 -2.76 -5.25 -1.45
N LYS A 12 -3.08 -6.30 -0.69
CA LYS A 12 -4.06 -7.34 -1.06
C LYS A 12 -5.51 -6.85 -1.06
N ASN A 13 -5.77 -5.69 -0.46
CA ASN A 13 -7.07 -5.04 -0.39
C ASN A 13 -7.25 -3.94 -1.46
N GLN A 14 -6.25 -3.74 -2.33
CA GLN A 14 -6.32 -2.72 -3.36
C GLN A 14 -7.33 -3.10 -4.46
N PRO A 15 -8.14 -2.14 -4.95
CA PRO A 15 -9.06 -2.37 -6.06
C PRO A 15 -8.36 -2.77 -7.36
N GLU A 16 -7.13 -2.29 -7.61
CA GLU A 16 -6.33 -2.66 -8.79
C GLU A 16 -5.84 -4.11 -8.73
N ALA A 17 -5.80 -4.74 -7.55
CA ALA A 17 -5.44 -6.16 -7.38
C ALA A 17 -6.50 -7.15 -7.91
N LYS A 18 -7.48 -6.69 -8.70
CA LYS A 18 -8.56 -7.49 -9.30
C LYS A 18 -8.09 -8.22 -10.56
N GLY A 19 -7.20 -9.19 -10.39
CA GLY A 19 -6.93 -10.25 -11.36
C GLY A 19 -7.89 -11.43 -11.16
N GLY A 20 -8.37 -12.04 -12.26
CA GLY A 20 -9.43 -13.05 -12.28
C GLY A 20 -9.18 -14.33 -11.45
N ILE A 21 -10.26 -15.10 -11.31
CA ILE A 21 -10.54 -16.23 -10.37
C ILE A 21 -9.46 -17.35 -10.31
N LEU A 22 -8.48 -17.38 -11.21
CA LEU A 22 -7.51 -18.48 -11.34
C LEU A 22 -6.04 -18.11 -11.11
N ASN A 23 -5.70 -16.84 -10.91
CA ASN A 23 -4.32 -16.44 -10.63
C ASN A 23 -4.24 -15.81 -9.24
N SER A 24 -3.50 -16.45 -8.34
CA SER A 24 -3.02 -15.86 -7.10
C SER A 24 -2.60 -14.41 -7.35
N LYS A 25 -3.29 -13.47 -6.69
CA LYS A 25 -3.10 -12.01 -6.74
C LYS A 25 -1.63 -11.60 -6.83
N ARG A 26 -1.09 -11.43 -8.04
CA ARG A 26 0.22 -10.79 -8.24
C ARG A 26 -0.05 -9.31 -8.46
N LEU A 27 0.06 -8.51 -7.40
CA LEU A 27 0.17 -7.07 -7.54
C LEU A 27 1.57 -6.80 -8.12
N SER A 28 1.65 -6.07 -9.24
CA SER A 28 2.94 -5.70 -9.82
C SER A 28 3.64 -4.67 -8.94
N ILE A 29 4.96 -4.49 -9.13
CA ILE A 29 5.70 -3.44 -8.42
C ILE A 29 5.19 -2.07 -8.87
N GLU A 30 4.87 -1.93 -10.15
CA GLU A 30 4.37 -0.69 -10.75
C GLU A 30 3.01 -0.30 -10.16
N ASP A 31 2.10 -1.25 -9.95
CA ASP A 31 0.82 -0.99 -9.29
C ASP A 31 1.01 -0.54 -7.83
N ALA A 32 1.96 -1.15 -7.12
CA ALA A 32 2.33 -0.75 -5.77
C ALA A 32 2.90 0.68 -5.73
N GLU A 33 3.77 1.04 -6.68
CA GLU A 33 4.33 2.39 -6.81
C GLU A 33 3.23 3.43 -7.08
N ILE A 34 2.32 3.16 -8.02
CA ILE A 34 1.18 4.04 -8.33
C ILE A 34 0.35 4.29 -7.07
N TYR A 35 0.07 3.25 -6.30
CA TYR A 35 -0.69 3.36 -5.06
C TYR A 35 0.03 4.19 -3.99
N LEU A 36 1.33 3.94 -3.77
CA LEU A 36 2.12 4.67 -2.78
C LEU A 36 2.25 6.16 -3.14
N ASN A 37 2.43 6.48 -4.43
CA ASN A 37 2.45 7.86 -4.91
C ASN A 37 1.10 8.56 -4.68
N LYS A 38 -0.02 7.89 -4.97
CA LYS A 38 -1.36 8.42 -4.70
C LYS A 38 -1.56 8.73 -3.21
N LEU A 39 -1.04 7.89 -2.31
CA LEU A 39 -1.08 8.18 -0.87
C LEU A 39 -0.30 9.47 -0.54
N GLY A 40 0.87 9.67 -1.14
CA GLY A 40 1.64 10.90 -1.02
C GLY A 40 0.86 12.13 -1.50
N ASP A 41 0.20 12.05 -2.65
CA ASP A 41 -0.65 13.12 -3.20
C ASP A 41 -1.85 13.45 -2.29
N GLU A 42 -2.39 12.44 -1.60
CA GLU A 42 -3.45 12.57 -0.59
C GLU A 42 -2.95 13.12 0.77
N GLY A 43 -1.64 13.38 0.90
CA GLY A 43 -1.00 13.92 2.11
C GLY A 43 -0.67 12.87 3.17
N TRP A 44 -0.68 11.59 2.82
CA TRP A 44 -0.22 10.52 3.71
C TRP A 44 1.30 10.38 3.66
N GLU A 45 1.92 10.39 4.82
CA GLU A 45 3.31 10.05 5.04
C GLU A 45 3.41 8.56 5.41
N ILE A 46 4.10 7.79 4.58
CA ILE A 46 4.42 6.38 4.89
C ILE A 46 5.46 6.34 6.00
N ILE A 47 5.17 5.62 7.10
CA ILE A 47 6.07 5.51 8.25
C ILE A 47 6.63 4.11 8.44
N ASP A 48 6.02 3.11 7.83
CA ASP A 48 6.45 1.72 7.84
C ASP A 48 5.92 0.97 6.62
N LEU A 49 6.76 0.13 6.03
CA LEU A 49 6.44 -0.77 4.93
C LEU A 49 7.19 -2.09 5.11
N ASP A 50 6.46 -3.19 5.05
CA ASP A 50 7.00 -4.54 5.08
C ASP A 50 6.53 -5.31 3.86
N PHE A 51 7.48 -5.82 3.08
CA PHE A 51 7.23 -6.55 1.84
C PHE A 51 7.13 -8.05 2.14
N ASP A 52 6.27 -8.75 1.40
CA ASP A 52 6.18 -10.21 1.52
C ASP A 52 7.47 -10.85 0.97
N PHE A 53 8.44 -11.12 1.86
CA PHE A 53 9.75 -11.66 1.51
C PHE A 53 9.68 -13.02 0.80
N LEU A 54 8.55 -13.73 0.85
CA LEU A 54 8.39 -15.00 0.15
C LEU A 54 8.12 -14.80 -1.36
N VAL A 55 7.82 -13.57 -1.79
CA VAL A 55 7.44 -13.25 -3.16
C VAL A 55 8.19 -12.01 -3.64
N HIS A 56 9.50 -12.16 -3.83
CA HIS A 56 10.46 -11.10 -4.17
C HIS A 56 10.16 -10.34 -5.48
N ASP A 57 9.29 -10.86 -6.34
CA ASP A 57 8.92 -10.28 -7.65
C ASP A 57 7.53 -9.62 -7.65
N THR A 58 6.94 -9.35 -6.48
CA THR A 58 5.62 -8.73 -6.37
C THR A 58 5.62 -7.45 -5.57
N GLY A 59 4.70 -6.55 -5.91
CA GLY A 59 4.37 -5.38 -5.11
C GLY A 59 3.53 -5.72 -3.86
N ILE A 60 3.62 -6.93 -3.30
CA ILE A 60 2.83 -7.30 -2.12
C ILE A 60 3.53 -6.78 -0.86
N PHE A 61 2.84 -5.90 -0.15
CA PHE A 61 3.29 -5.33 1.13
C PHE A 61 2.13 -5.07 2.10
N VAL A 62 2.51 -4.89 3.36
CA VAL A 62 1.70 -4.24 4.41
C VAL A 62 2.45 -3.01 4.92
N GLY A 63 1.74 -2.08 5.55
CA GLY A 63 2.40 -0.90 6.09
C GLY A 63 1.48 0.00 6.88
N ILE A 64 2.05 1.11 7.32
CA ILE A 64 1.34 2.14 8.08
C ILE A 64 1.69 3.50 7.48
N ALA A 65 0.67 4.34 7.33
CA ALA A 65 0.83 5.74 7.01
C ALA A 65 0.13 6.64 8.02
N LYS A 66 0.58 7.88 8.13
CA LYS A 66 -0.04 8.92 8.95
C LYS A 66 -0.28 10.19 8.13
N ARG A 67 -1.25 11.00 8.52
CA ARG A 67 -1.40 12.38 8.04
C ARG A 67 -1.84 13.29 9.17
N LYS A 68 -1.58 14.59 9.07
CA LYS A 68 -2.03 15.55 10.09
C LYS A 68 -3.56 15.59 10.12
N LYS A 69 -4.12 15.56 11.33
CA LYS A 69 -5.56 15.68 11.56
C LYS A 69 -5.91 17.16 11.62
N SER A 70 -6.73 17.61 10.67
CA SER A 70 -7.32 18.97 10.65
C SER A 70 -8.19 19.24 11.87
#